data_AF-A0A2U1Q874-F1
#
_entry.id   AF-A0A2U1Q874-F1
#
_cell.length_a   1.000
_cell.length_b   1.000
_cell.length_c   1.000
_cell.angle_alpha   90.00
_cell.angle_beta   90.00
_cell.angle_gamma   90.00
#
_symmetry.space_group_name_H-M   'P 1'
#
loop_
_entity.id
_entity.type
_entity.pdbx_description
1 polymer ?
#
loop_
_entity_poly.entity_id
_entity_poly.type
_entity_poly.pdbx_seq_one_letter_code
_entity_poly.pdbx_strand_id
1 'polypeptide(L)'
;MRILTELLGTPTESDLQFIQNEDARRYLAQLPQHPRQSLSTVFPHVHPLAIDLVNKMLTMDPTKRITVEDALDHPYLARLHDVADERIFAEPFSFQFEQQVLGEEQIKDLIYEEALAHNPGFA
;
A
#
# COMPACT_ATOMS: atom_id res chain seq x y z
N MET A 1 -9.84 11.71 8.26
CA MET A 1 -8.63 12.45 7.83
C MET A 1 -7.87 13.14 8.96
N ARG A 2 -8.54 13.72 9.97
CA ARG A 2 -7.90 14.51 11.03
C ARG A 2 -6.67 13.86 11.70
N ILE A 3 -6.78 12.60 12.14
CA ILE A 3 -5.69 11.91 12.84
C ILE A 3 -4.43 11.79 11.96
N LEU A 4 -4.62 11.51 10.67
CA LEU A 4 -3.52 11.34 9.73
C LEU A 4 -2.80 12.68 9.46
N THR A 5 -3.57 13.76 9.26
CA THR A 5 -3.03 15.11 9.04
C THR A 5 -2.39 15.70 10.30
N GLU A 6 -2.88 15.36 11.50
CA GLU A 6 -2.28 15.81 12.78
C GLU A 6 -0.89 15.21 13.01
N LEU A 7 -0.63 14.00 12.50
CA LEU A 7 0.66 13.31 12.64
C LEU A 7 1.60 13.61 11.47
N LEU A 8 1.16 13.37 10.23
CA LEU A 8 1.99 13.49 9.02
C LEU A 8 2.06 14.91 8.46
N GLY A 9 1.23 15.81 8.99
CA GLY A 9 1.02 17.14 8.45
C GLY A 9 -0.05 17.16 7.36
N THR A 10 -0.55 18.35 7.07
CA THR A 10 -1.47 18.56 5.95
C THR A 10 -0.70 18.42 4.63
N PRO A 11 -1.24 17.69 3.64
CA PRO A 11 -0.54 17.44 2.37
C PRO A 11 -0.29 18.75 1.63
N THR A 12 0.88 18.89 1.02
CA THR A 12 1.21 20.03 0.16
C THR A 12 0.55 19.89 -1.20
N GLU A 13 0.48 20.97 -1.99
CA GLU A 13 -0.01 20.89 -3.38
C GLU A 13 0.77 19.84 -4.19
N SER A 14 2.07 19.71 -3.94
CA SER A 14 2.93 18.70 -4.59
C SER A 14 2.60 17.26 -4.17
N ASP A 15 1.94 17.05 -3.03
CA ASP A 15 1.50 15.73 -2.58
C ASP A 15 0.11 15.37 -3.09
N LEU A 16 -0.64 16.35 -3.61
CA LEU A 16 -1.99 16.16 -4.12
C LEU A 16 -2.04 15.96 -5.63
N GLN A 17 -0.90 16.03 -6.33
CA GLN A 17 -0.83 15.93 -7.80
C GLN A 17 -1.34 14.60 -8.34
N PHE A 18 -1.25 13.52 -7.58
CA PHE A 18 -1.77 12.20 -7.98
C PHE A 18 -3.31 12.15 -7.98
N ILE A 19 -3.99 13.08 -7.31
CA ILE A 19 -5.45 13.10 -7.19
C ILE A 19 -6.06 13.79 -8.41
N GLN A 20 -6.63 12.99 -9.31
CA GLN A 20 -7.27 13.50 -10.53
C GLN A 20 -8.59 14.25 -10.24
N ASN A 21 -9.33 13.84 -9.21
CA ASN A 21 -10.61 14.44 -8.83
C ASN A 21 -10.40 15.84 -8.23
N GLU A 22 -10.92 16.88 -8.90
CA GLU A 22 -10.76 18.27 -8.46
C GLU A 22 -11.49 18.57 -7.14
N ASP A 23 -12.67 18.00 -6.94
CA ASP A 23 -13.46 18.23 -5.73
C ASP A 23 -12.76 17.64 -4.51
N ALA A 24 -12.12 16.47 -4.66
CA ALA A 24 -11.29 15.87 -3.62
C ALA A 24 -10.07 16.77 -3.28
N ARG A 25 -9.41 17.36 -4.29
CA ARG A 25 -8.33 18.33 -4.07
C ARG A 25 -8.81 19.58 -3.33
N ARG A 26 -9.94 20.16 -3.75
CA ARG A 26 -10.54 21.34 -3.08
C ARG A 26 -10.93 21.03 -1.64
N TYR A 27 -11.52 19.86 -1.38
CA TYR A 27 -11.86 19.43 -0.03
C TYR A 27 -10.62 19.34 0.86
N LEU A 28 -9.54 18.72 0.38
CA LEU A 28 -8.28 18.60 1.13
C LEU A 28 -7.62 19.96 1.38
N ALA A 29 -7.69 20.88 0.42
CA ALA A 29 -7.15 22.23 0.56
C ALA A 29 -7.90 23.09 1.60
N GLN A 30 -9.17 22.79 1.87
CA GLN A 30 -9.99 23.48 2.88
C GLN A 30 -9.80 22.94 4.30
N LEU A 31 -9.09 21.82 4.47
CA LEU A 31 -8.85 21.24 5.80
C LEU A 31 -7.93 22.14 6.64
N PRO A 32 -8.08 22.12 7.98
CA PRO A 32 -7.14 22.77 8.87
C PRO A 32 -5.69 22.36 8.59
N GLN A 33 -4.79 23.34 8.57
CA GLN A 33 -3.37 23.12 8.34
C GLN A 33 -2.69 22.65 9.62
N HIS A 34 -2.00 21.51 9.55
CA HIS A 34 -1.24 20.93 10.63
C HIS A 34 0.22 20.77 10.19
N PRO A 35 1.20 21.19 11.02
CA PRO A 35 2.60 20.91 10.74
C PRO A 35 2.88 19.41 10.90
N ARG A 36 3.79 18.88 10.08
CA ARG A 36 4.26 17.50 10.23
C ARG A 36 4.98 17.34 11.57
N GLN A 37 4.60 16.30 12.32
CA GLN A 37 5.31 15.92 13.53
C GLN A 37 6.48 15.00 13.20
N SER A 38 7.59 15.14 13.94
CA SER A 38 8.67 14.16 13.82
C SER A 38 8.27 12.88 14.55
N LEU A 39 8.20 11.75 13.82
CA LEU A 39 7.92 10.45 14.40
C LEU A 39 8.96 10.05 15.47
N SER A 40 10.19 10.55 15.39
CA SER A 40 11.21 10.33 16.41
C SER A 40 10.83 10.97 17.76
N THR A 41 10.08 12.08 17.74
CA THR A 41 9.61 12.76 18.94
C THR A 41 8.36 12.08 19.51
N VAL A 42 7.48 11.60 18.63
CA VAL A 42 6.26 10.88 19.02
C VAL A 42 6.60 9.50 19.60
N PHE A 43 7.62 8.84 19.04
CA PHE A 43 8.06 7.49 19.43
C PHE A 43 9.55 7.49 19.85
N PRO A 44 9.89 8.11 21.00
CA PRO A 44 11.29 8.34 21.40
C PRO A 44 12.06 7.06 21.76
N HIS A 45 11.35 5.95 22.02
CA HIS A 45 11.94 4.67 22.39
C HIS A 45 12.13 3.70 21.22
N VAL A 46 11.77 4.11 20.00
CA VAL A 46 11.88 3.28 18.81
C VAL A 46 13.23 3.49 18.14
N HIS A 47 13.80 2.42 17.58
CA HIS A 47 15.09 2.47 16.90
C HIS A 47 15.05 3.48 15.73
N PRO A 48 16.06 4.36 15.57
CA PRO A 48 16.06 5.39 14.53
C PRO A 48 15.88 4.87 13.10
N LEU A 49 16.49 3.72 12.78
CA LEU A 49 16.32 3.08 11.47
C LEU A 49 14.90 2.56 11.23
N ALA A 50 14.17 2.17 12.27
CA ALA A 50 12.77 1.79 12.14
C ALA A 50 11.91 3.02 11.81
N ILE A 51 12.18 4.14 12.51
CA ILE A 51 11.52 5.42 12.26
C ILE A 51 11.81 5.91 10.83
N ASP A 52 13.04 5.76 10.35
CA ASP A 52 13.40 6.12 8.97
C ASP A 52 12.59 5.29 7.95
N LEU A 53 12.55 3.96 8.13
CA LEU A 53 11.76 3.08 7.26
C LEU A 53 10.27 3.45 7.25
N VAL A 54 9.68 3.65 8.43
CA VAL A 54 8.27 4.03 8.57
C VAL A 54 7.99 5.40 7.93
N ASN A 55 8.91 6.36 8.03
CA ASN A 55 8.74 7.66 7.37
C ASN A 55 8.70 7.54 5.84
N LYS A 56 9.45 6.61 5.25
CA LYS A 56 9.45 6.33 3.82
C LYS A 56 8.21 5.54 3.36
N MET A 57 7.56 4.80 4.27
CA MET A 57 6.29 4.11 4.02
C MET A 57 5.06 5.04 4.17
N LEU A 58 5.06 5.89 5.21
CA LEU A 58 3.95 6.78 5.54
C LEU A 58 4.09 8.15 4.84
N THR A 59 3.89 8.13 3.52
CA THR A 59 3.83 9.31 2.66
C THR A 59 2.40 9.63 2.24
N MET A 60 2.10 10.92 2.06
CA MET A 60 0.79 11.38 1.57
C MET A 60 0.58 11.04 0.10
N ASP A 61 1.61 11.28 -0.71
CA ASP A 61 1.65 10.86 -2.10
C ASP A 61 2.05 9.37 -2.16
N PRO A 62 1.16 8.49 -2.66
CA PRO A 62 1.47 7.07 -2.78
C PRO A 62 2.60 6.78 -3.76
N THR A 63 2.85 7.66 -4.74
CA THR A 63 3.94 7.50 -5.72
C THR A 63 5.32 7.77 -5.13
N LYS A 64 5.39 8.48 -4.00
CA LYS A 64 6.62 8.76 -3.24
C LYS A 64 6.89 7.72 -2.15
N ARG A 65 6.00 6.73 -1.98
CA ARG A 65 6.17 5.67 -0.99
C ARG A 65 7.33 4.78 -1.41
N ILE A 66 8.14 4.34 -0.44
CA ILE A 66 9.17 3.32 -0.67
C ILE A 66 8.56 2.08 -1.32
N THR A 67 9.27 1.52 -2.30
CA THR A 67 8.89 0.26 -2.93
C THR A 67 9.11 -0.90 -1.96
N VAL A 68 8.58 -2.08 -2.30
CA VAL A 68 8.79 -3.28 -1.47
C VAL A 68 10.28 -3.66 -1.52
N GLU A 69 10.87 -3.59 -2.70
CA GLU A 69 12.27 -3.88 -2.98
C GLU A 69 13.20 -2.97 -2.16
N ASP A 70 13.01 -1.65 -2.25
CA ASP A 70 13.81 -0.68 -1.48
C ASP A 70 13.60 -0.83 0.04
N ALA A 71 12.43 -1.30 0.47
CA ALA A 71 12.16 -1.56 1.88
C ALA A 71 12.90 -2.80 2.39
N LEU A 72 12.96 -3.88 1.60
CA LEU A 72 13.72 -5.09 1.91
C LEU A 72 15.22 -4.79 1.99
N ASP A 73 15.74 -3.95 1.08
CA ASP A 73 17.13 -3.47 1.08
C ASP A 73 17.45 -2.47 2.23
N HIS A 74 16.45 -2.06 3.02
CA HIS A 74 16.64 -1.04 4.03
C HIS A 74 17.54 -1.53 5.19
N PRO A 75 18.47 -0.70 5.71
CA PRO A 75 19.38 -1.08 6.80
C PRO A 75 18.70 -1.61 8.08
N TYR A 76 17.44 -1.24 8.29
CA TYR A 76 16.64 -1.76 9.40
C TYR A 76 16.33 -3.26 9.27
N LEU A 77 16.13 -3.76 8.04
CA LEU A 77 15.80 -5.15 7.74
C LEU A 77 17.01 -6.00 7.36
N ALA A 78 18.22 -5.42 7.30
CA ALA A 78 19.44 -6.10 6.85
C ALA A 78 19.77 -7.43 7.56
N ARG A 79 19.31 -7.62 8.81
CA ARG A 79 19.48 -8.89 9.54
C ARG A 79 18.53 -10.00 9.10
N LEU A 80 17.43 -9.65 8.43
CA LEU A 80 16.37 -10.55 7.97
C LEU A 80 16.36 -10.70 6.45
N HIS A 81 16.96 -9.75 5.74
CA HIS A 81 16.97 -9.73 4.28
C HIS A 81 17.70 -10.95 3.70
N ASP A 82 16.98 -11.71 2.89
CA ASP A 82 17.49 -12.90 2.18
C ASP A 82 16.93 -12.94 0.76
N VAL A 83 17.75 -12.47 -0.19
CA VAL A 83 17.41 -12.41 -1.62
C VAL A 83 17.04 -13.80 -2.18
N ALA A 84 17.55 -14.89 -1.61
CA ALA A 84 17.22 -16.23 -2.10
C ALA A 84 15.79 -16.67 -1.74
N ASP A 85 15.25 -16.16 -0.63
CA ASP A 85 13.88 -16.45 -0.15
C ASP A 85 12.85 -15.40 -0.64
N GLU A 86 13.31 -14.21 -1.05
CA GLU A 86 12.50 -13.10 -1.55
C GLU A 86 12.21 -13.22 -3.06
N ARG A 87 11.34 -14.17 -3.43
CA ARG A 87 11.07 -14.50 -4.84
C ARG A 87 10.17 -13.46 -5.52
N ILE A 88 10.58 -13.02 -6.71
CA ILE A 88 9.76 -12.23 -7.62
C ILE A 88 9.06 -13.16 -8.61
N PHE A 89 7.74 -13.04 -8.71
CA PHE A 89 6.97 -13.71 -9.75
C PHE A 89 7.03 -12.88 -11.03
N ALA A 90 7.54 -13.48 -12.12
CA ALA A 90 7.67 -12.78 -13.40
C ALA A 90 6.31 -12.54 -14.08
N GLU A 91 5.34 -13.42 -13.83
CA GLU A 91 4.00 -13.29 -14.39
C GLU A 91 3.06 -12.61 -13.39
N PRO A 92 2.45 -11.47 -13.76
CA PRO A 92 1.46 -10.83 -12.91
C PRO A 92 0.20 -11.70 -12.84
N PHE A 93 -0.45 -11.69 -11.69
CA PHE A 93 -1.76 -12.32 -11.54
C PHE A 93 -2.79 -11.66 -12.45
N SER A 94 -3.56 -12.46 -13.18
CA SER A 94 -4.58 -11.96 -14.11
C SER A 94 -5.89 -11.67 -13.39
N PHE A 95 -6.27 -10.40 -13.34
CA PHE A 95 -7.57 -9.94 -12.84
C PHE A 95 -8.66 -9.89 -13.94
N GLN A 96 -8.48 -10.60 -15.06
CA GLN A 96 -9.41 -10.54 -16.18
C GLN A 96 -10.83 -11.03 -15.81
N PHE A 97 -10.96 -11.98 -14.89
CA PHE A 97 -12.24 -12.50 -14.44
C PHE A 97 -13.09 -11.42 -13.72
N GLU A 98 -12.48 -10.44 -13.06
CA GLU A 98 -13.19 -9.34 -12.37
C GLU A 98 -13.79 -8.31 -13.33
N GLN A 99 -13.31 -8.27 -14.58
CA GLN A 99 -13.83 -7.35 -15.60
C GLN A 99 -15.16 -7.85 -16.20
N GLN A 100 -15.57 -9.08 -15.86
CA GLN A 100 -16.80 -9.68 -16.34
C GLN A 100 -17.94 -9.36 -15.37
N VAL A 101 -19.09 -8.94 -15.91
CA VAL A 101 -20.32 -8.82 -15.10
C VAL A 101 -20.94 -10.21 -14.99
N LEU A 102 -20.70 -10.87 -13.85
CA LEU A 102 -21.16 -12.22 -13.59
C LEU A 102 -22.34 -12.22 -12.62
N GLY A 103 -23.34 -13.05 -12.90
CA GLY A 103 -24.40 -13.37 -11.96
C GLY A 103 -23.95 -14.40 -10.91
N GLU A 104 -24.73 -14.54 -9.84
CA GLU A 104 -24.45 -15.47 -8.74
C GLU A 104 -24.17 -16.91 -9.22
N GLU A 105 -25.01 -17.44 -10.11
CA GLU A 105 -24.84 -18.80 -10.63
C GLU A 105 -23.53 -18.97 -11.41
N GLN A 106 -23.16 -17.99 -12.22
CA GLN A 106 -21.89 -18.03 -12.97
C GLN A 106 -20.68 -17.99 -12.04
N ILE A 107 -20.77 -17.23 -10.93
CA ILE A 107 -19.71 -17.21 -9.91
C ILE A 107 -19.61 -18.57 -9.22
N LYS A 108 -20.74 -19.23 -8.89
CA LYS A 108 -20.74 -20.58 -8.33
C LYS A 108 -20.08 -21.58 -9.27
N ASP A 109 -20.40 -21.51 -10.55
CA ASP A 109 -19.81 -22.38 -11.57
C ASP A 109 -18.30 -22.20 -11.63
N LEU A 110 -17.79 -20.96 -11.69
CA LEU A 110 -16.34 -20.68 -11.69
C LEU A 110 -15.64 -21.19 -10.42
N ILE A 111 -16.26 -21.02 -9.25
CA ILE A 111 -15.70 -21.56 -8.00
C ILE A 111 -15.65 -23.08 -8.04
N TYR A 112 -16.70 -23.72 -8.57
CA TYR A 112 -16.77 -25.17 -8.70
C TYR A 112 -15.71 -25.70 -9.68
N GLU A 113 -15.54 -25.05 -10.84
CA GLU A 113 -14.51 -25.38 -11.83
C GLU A 113 -13.10 -25.26 -11.25
N GLU A 114 -12.81 -24.18 -10.52
CA GLU A 114 -11.52 -23.99 -9.85
C GLU A 114 -11.31 -25.10 -8.80
N ALA A 115 -12.33 -25.43 -8.01
CA ALA A 115 -12.25 -26.51 -7.03
C ALA A 115 -11.96 -27.87 -7.67
N LEU A 116 -12.57 -28.19 -8.82
CA LEU A 116 -12.28 -29.42 -9.57
C LEU A 116 -10.87 -29.41 -10.17
N ALA A 117 -10.41 -28.27 -10.71
CA ALA A 117 -9.07 -28.14 -11.28
C ALA A 117 -7.97 -28.45 -10.25
N HIS A 118 -8.14 -28.01 -8.99
CA HIS A 118 -7.21 -28.32 -7.90
C HIS A 118 -7.47 -29.68 -7.23
N ASN A 119 -8.61 -30.31 -7.48
CA ASN A 119 -8.99 -31.59 -6.86
C ASN A 119 -9.61 -32.55 -7.90
N PRO A 120 -8.83 -33.02 -8.89
CA PRO A 120 -9.36 -33.80 -10.02
C PRO A 120 -9.95 -35.17 -9.63
N GLY A 121 -9.69 -35.65 -8.41
CA GLY A 121 -10.27 -36.90 -7.88
C GLY A 121 -11.77 -36.80 -7.53
N PHE A 122 -12.35 -35.61 -7.57
CA PHE A 122 -13.79 -35.37 -7.34
C PHE A 122 -14.54 -34.95 -8.61
N ALA A 123 -13.85 -34.94 -9.77
CA ALA A 123 -14.44 -34.65 -11.08
C ALA A 123 -15.27 -35.84 -11.62
#